data_AF-A0A525BVF4-F1
#
_entry.id   AF-A0A525BVF4-F1
#
_cell.length_a   1.000
_cell.length_b   1.000
_cell.length_c   1.000
_cell.angle_alpha   90.00
_cell.angle_beta   90.00
_cell.angle_gamma   90.00
#
_symmetry.space_group_name_H-M   'P 1'
#
loop_
_entity.id
_entity.type
_entity.pdbx_description
1 polymer ?
#
loop_
_entity_poly.entity_id
_entity_poly.type
_entity_poly.pdbx_seq_one_letter_code
_entity_poly.pdbx_strand_id
1 'polypeptide(L)'
;MKKKHPTKDISLSMLNACFACATPEARDVMRSFAAYVGSYQVQKHTAPLFLRIIGTNDEEIIHTLLQKRHPFILFRNLHPAKELINQSIEMLTSHDPSSLCPAALYTILGLLDMVYKNPSKGMAVYRMDELELNHVAKYLNESLDQLHETNKIILRLLEYFYFFETTFNVDTKYRKTGIHAMKLRLAFLDKKHGLRSILPEQLMVQDLVNDDFFLDNRHSVQKLQYTNSTHYELQPSEEQ
;
A
#
# COMPACT_ATOMS: atom_id res chain seq x y z
N MET A 1 -41.05 -10.84 -14.96
CA MET A 1 -39.66 -11.37 -14.98
C MET A 1 -38.87 -10.66 -16.07
N LYS A 2 -37.92 -9.77 -15.74
CA LYS A 2 -37.09 -9.07 -16.73
C LYS A 2 -36.04 -10.06 -17.28
N LYS A 3 -36.09 -10.37 -18.58
CA LYS A 3 -35.07 -11.14 -19.29
C LYS A 3 -33.72 -10.41 -19.16
N LYS A 4 -32.74 -10.99 -18.47
CA LYS A 4 -31.33 -10.53 -18.54
C LYS A 4 -30.90 -10.66 -20.00
N HIS A 5 -30.52 -9.55 -20.62
CA HIS A 5 -29.94 -9.57 -21.97
C HIS A 5 -28.53 -10.17 -21.91
N PRO A 6 -28.24 -11.26 -22.65
CA PRO A 6 -26.95 -11.95 -22.61
C PRO A 6 -25.77 -11.10 -23.13
N THR A 7 -26.04 -10.00 -23.84
CA THR A 7 -25.03 -9.09 -24.38
C THR A 7 -24.30 -8.25 -23.32
N LYS A 8 -24.93 -7.95 -22.17
CA LYS A 8 -24.25 -7.22 -21.07
C LYS A 8 -23.13 -8.06 -20.44
N ASP A 9 -23.28 -9.37 -20.44
CA ASP A 9 -22.30 -10.27 -19.84
C ASP A 9 -21.06 -10.42 -20.73
N ILE A 10 -21.23 -10.40 -22.06
CA ILE A 10 -20.12 -10.49 -23.01
C ILE A 10 -19.25 -9.23 -22.97
N SER A 11 -19.85 -8.03 -23.05
CA SER A 11 -19.07 -6.79 -23.05
C SER A 11 -18.30 -6.58 -21.73
N LEU A 12 -18.92 -6.89 -20.61
CA LEU A 12 -18.27 -6.84 -19.30
C LEU A 12 -17.14 -7.88 -19.20
N SER A 13 -17.35 -9.09 -19.73
CA SER A 13 -16.30 -10.12 -19.78
C SER A 13 -15.10 -9.68 -20.62
N MET A 14 -15.34 -9.04 -21.77
CA MET A 14 -14.26 -8.52 -22.63
C MET A 14 -13.48 -7.41 -21.92
N LEU A 15 -14.17 -6.45 -21.29
CA LEU A 15 -13.51 -5.40 -20.51
C LEU A 15 -12.73 -5.99 -19.33
N ASN A 16 -13.27 -7.00 -18.66
CA ASN A 16 -12.57 -7.69 -17.58
C ASN A 16 -11.29 -8.38 -18.07
N ALA A 17 -11.32 -8.97 -19.28
CA ALA A 17 -10.14 -9.58 -19.89
C ALA A 17 -9.05 -8.54 -20.22
N CYS A 18 -9.43 -7.30 -20.57
CA CYS A 18 -8.45 -6.23 -20.81
C CYS A 18 -7.56 -5.96 -19.59
N PHE A 19 -8.07 -6.08 -18.36
CA PHE A 19 -7.26 -5.89 -17.15
C PHE A 19 -6.10 -6.88 -17.02
N ALA A 20 -6.17 -8.06 -17.65
CA ALA A 20 -5.06 -9.00 -17.66
C ALA A 20 -3.88 -8.53 -18.53
N CYS A 21 -4.09 -7.53 -19.40
CA CYS A 21 -3.06 -6.97 -20.30
C CYS A 21 -2.31 -8.03 -21.13
N ALA A 22 -2.97 -9.17 -21.44
CA ALA A 22 -2.35 -10.33 -22.06
C ALA A 22 -2.04 -10.14 -23.56
N THR A 23 -2.66 -9.17 -24.23
CA THR A 23 -2.41 -8.83 -25.63
C THR A 23 -2.04 -7.36 -25.80
N PRO A 24 -1.34 -6.96 -26.88
CA PRO A 24 -1.03 -5.57 -27.15
C PRO A 24 -2.28 -4.67 -27.22
N GLU A 25 -3.36 -5.16 -27.83
CA GLU A 25 -4.63 -4.43 -27.94
C GLU A 25 -5.27 -4.22 -26.57
N ALA A 26 -5.22 -5.23 -25.71
CA ALA A 26 -5.69 -5.11 -24.33
C ALA A 26 -4.88 -4.06 -23.56
N ARG A 27 -3.55 -4.03 -23.74
CA ARG A 27 -2.68 -3.01 -23.13
C ARG A 27 -3.01 -1.61 -23.63
N ASP A 28 -3.25 -1.41 -24.92
CA ASP A 28 -3.61 -0.10 -25.49
C ASP A 28 -4.97 0.39 -24.99
N VAL A 29 -5.96 -0.50 -24.89
CA VAL A 29 -7.26 -0.21 -24.27
C VAL A 29 -7.08 0.19 -22.82
N MET A 30 -6.29 -0.56 -22.05
CA MET A 30 -6.05 -0.27 -20.64
C MET A 30 -5.26 1.01 -20.44
N ARG A 31 -4.27 1.33 -21.29
CA ARG A 31 -3.53 2.60 -21.25
C ARG A 31 -4.48 3.78 -21.46
N SER A 32 -5.33 3.71 -22.49
CA SER A 32 -6.33 4.74 -22.79
C SER A 32 -7.34 4.89 -21.65
N PHE A 33 -7.80 3.78 -21.08
CA PHE A 33 -8.74 3.78 -19.97
C PHE A 33 -8.10 4.30 -18.68
N ALA A 34 -6.85 3.95 -18.40
CA ALA A 34 -6.07 4.48 -17.29
C ALA A 34 -5.88 6.00 -17.40
N ALA A 35 -5.63 6.52 -18.60
CA ALA A 35 -5.56 7.97 -18.83
C ALA A 35 -6.89 8.66 -18.51
N TYR A 36 -8.00 8.08 -18.96
CA TYR A 36 -9.34 8.57 -18.69
C TYR A 36 -9.67 8.55 -17.19
N VAL A 37 -9.49 7.41 -16.52
CA VAL A 37 -9.71 7.27 -15.06
C VAL A 37 -8.77 8.18 -14.29
N GLY A 38 -7.53 8.34 -14.76
CA GLY A 38 -6.52 9.21 -14.20
C GLY A 38 -6.96 10.67 -14.11
N SER A 39 -7.81 11.14 -15.02
CA SER A 39 -8.37 12.50 -14.98
C SER A 39 -9.35 12.75 -13.82
N TYR A 40 -9.84 11.70 -13.16
CA TYR A 40 -10.76 11.80 -12.03
C TYR A 40 -10.04 11.92 -10.69
N GLN A 41 -10.72 12.55 -9.73
CA GLN A 41 -10.32 12.53 -8.34
C GLN A 41 -10.58 11.15 -7.71
N VAL A 42 -9.67 10.75 -6.84
CA VAL A 42 -9.82 9.51 -6.06
C VAL A 42 -10.84 9.76 -4.96
N GLN A 43 -11.97 9.06 -5.03
CA GLN A 43 -13.10 9.13 -4.10
C GLN A 43 -13.50 7.72 -3.68
N LYS A 44 -14.35 7.60 -2.65
CA LYS A 44 -14.77 6.29 -2.10
C LYS A 44 -15.27 5.31 -3.17
N HIS A 45 -16.04 5.79 -4.16
CA HIS A 45 -16.63 4.94 -5.20
C HIS A 45 -15.68 4.69 -6.40
N THR A 46 -14.68 5.55 -6.62
CA THR A 46 -13.69 5.37 -7.70
C THR A 46 -12.44 4.63 -7.24
N ALA A 47 -12.13 4.65 -5.94
CA ALA A 47 -10.92 4.05 -5.37
C ALA A 47 -10.71 2.57 -5.72
N PRO A 48 -11.75 1.70 -5.70
CA PRO A 48 -11.57 0.32 -6.12
C PRO A 48 -11.16 0.18 -7.59
N LEU A 49 -11.61 1.08 -8.46
CA LEU A 49 -11.20 1.08 -9.86
C LEU A 49 -9.75 1.51 -10.03
N PHE A 50 -9.31 2.54 -9.29
CA PHE A 50 -7.90 2.93 -9.24
C PHE A 50 -7.03 1.76 -8.81
N LEU A 51 -7.38 1.11 -7.69
CA LEU A 51 -6.63 -0.02 -7.17
C LEU A 51 -6.63 -1.21 -8.13
N ARG A 52 -7.74 -1.46 -8.82
CA ARG A 52 -7.83 -2.50 -9.85
C ARG A 52 -6.92 -2.23 -11.06
N ILE A 53 -6.81 -0.99 -11.52
CA ILE A 53 -5.88 -0.63 -12.60
C ILE A 53 -4.44 -0.76 -12.10
N ILE A 54 -4.15 -0.40 -10.85
CA ILE A 54 -2.84 -0.64 -10.23
C ILE A 54 -2.54 -2.14 -10.16
N GLY A 55 -3.56 -2.96 -9.92
CA GLY A 55 -3.51 -4.43 -9.95
C GLY A 55 -3.15 -5.04 -11.30
N THR A 56 -3.12 -4.27 -12.39
CA THR A 56 -2.57 -4.75 -13.67
C THR A 56 -1.06 -4.98 -13.58
N ASN A 57 -0.39 -4.32 -12.64
CA ASN A 57 1.05 -4.39 -12.41
C ASN A 57 1.90 -4.05 -13.65
N ASP A 58 1.32 -3.34 -14.63
CA ASP A 58 2.00 -2.87 -15.83
C ASP A 58 2.47 -1.42 -15.60
N GLU A 59 3.78 -1.21 -15.65
CA GLU A 59 4.43 0.05 -15.30
C GLU A 59 3.87 1.24 -16.10
N GLU A 60 3.72 1.08 -17.41
CA GLU A 60 3.25 2.15 -18.29
C GLU A 60 1.78 2.51 -18.03
N ILE A 61 0.93 1.50 -17.82
CA ILE A 61 -0.48 1.70 -17.47
C ILE A 61 -0.60 2.41 -16.12
N ILE A 62 0.18 2.00 -15.12
CA ILE A 62 0.17 2.61 -13.80
C ILE A 62 0.66 4.05 -13.85
N HIS A 63 1.76 4.32 -14.57
CA HIS A 63 2.23 5.69 -14.78
C HIS A 63 1.17 6.56 -15.46
N THR A 64 0.50 6.03 -16.47
CA THR A 64 -0.59 6.73 -17.17
C THR A 64 -1.76 7.04 -16.23
N LEU A 65 -2.12 6.11 -15.34
CA LEU A 65 -3.15 6.32 -14.31
C LEU A 65 -2.74 7.39 -13.29
N LEU A 66 -1.52 7.29 -12.76
CA LEU A 66 -1.00 8.18 -11.73
C LEU A 66 -0.79 9.59 -12.28
N GLN A 67 -0.42 9.70 -13.55
CA GLN A 67 -0.03 10.93 -14.23
C GLN A 67 1.16 11.58 -13.50
N LYS A 68 0.90 12.62 -12.69
CA LYS A 68 1.90 13.31 -11.86
C LYS A 68 1.67 13.14 -10.36
N ARG A 69 0.70 12.31 -9.97
CA ARG A 69 0.40 12.02 -8.57
C ARG A 69 1.43 11.04 -8.03
N HIS A 70 1.90 11.34 -6.82
CA HIS A 70 2.81 10.44 -6.14
C HIS A 70 2.05 9.20 -5.62
N PRO A 71 2.49 7.96 -5.93
CA PRO A 71 1.74 6.73 -5.64
C PRO A 71 1.41 6.57 -4.15
N PHE A 72 2.40 6.83 -3.28
CA PHE A 72 2.24 6.73 -1.82
C PHE A 72 1.11 7.57 -1.22
N ILE A 73 0.74 8.68 -1.84
CA ILE A 73 -0.30 9.58 -1.31
C ILE A 73 -1.63 9.48 -2.08
N LEU A 74 -1.75 8.52 -3.01
CA LEU A 74 -2.91 8.43 -3.91
C LEU A 74 -4.23 8.36 -3.15
N PHE A 75 -4.26 7.62 -2.04
CA PHE A 75 -5.47 7.37 -1.26
C PHE A 75 -5.58 8.22 0.02
N ARG A 76 -4.66 9.17 0.28
CA ARG A 76 -4.53 9.87 1.58
C ARG A 76 -5.79 10.58 2.09
N ASN A 77 -6.70 10.97 1.19
CA ASN A 77 -7.91 11.73 1.50
C ASN A 77 -9.15 10.82 1.64
N LEU A 78 -8.98 9.50 1.54
CA LEU A 78 -10.08 8.55 1.69
C LEU A 78 -10.26 8.11 3.13
N HIS A 79 -11.49 7.73 3.45
CA HIS A 79 -11.73 6.93 4.63
C HIS A 79 -11.26 5.49 4.37
N PRO A 80 -10.56 4.86 5.32
CA PRO A 80 -10.21 3.45 5.25
C PRO A 80 -11.43 2.58 4.89
N ALA A 81 -11.28 1.74 3.86
CA ALA A 81 -12.30 0.79 3.45
C ALA A 81 -11.70 -0.61 3.42
N LYS A 82 -12.40 -1.57 4.04
CA LYS A 82 -11.94 -2.95 4.20
C LYS A 82 -11.63 -3.59 2.85
N GLU A 83 -12.44 -3.28 1.84
CA GLU A 83 -12.33 -3.81 0.49
C GLU A 83 -11.01 -3.38 -0.19
N LEU A 84 -10.54 -2.15 0.04
CA LEU A 84 -9.28 -1.67 -0.53
C LEU A 84 -8.07 -2.33 0.15
N ILE A 85 -8.17 -2.58 1.45
CA ILE A 85 -7.11 -3.25 2.22
C ILE A 85 -7.01 -4.72 1.77
N ASN A 86 -8.14 -5.42 1.66
CA ASN A 86 -8.20 -6.78 1.12
C ASN A 86 -7.49 -6.90 -0.24
N GLN A 87 -7.86 -6.06 -1.20
CA GLN A 87 -7.27 -6.06 -2.54
C GLN A 87 -5.76 -5.78 -2.50
N SER A 88 -5.34 -4.85 -1.63
CA SER A 88 -3.92 -4.52 -1.45
C SER A 88 -3.12 -5.69 -0.89
N ILE A 89 -3.67 -6.42 0.09
CA ILE A 89 -3.04 -7.61 0.66
C ILE A 89 -3.02 -8.76 -0.35
N GLU A 90 -4.09 -8.94 -1.13
CA GLU A 90 -4.13 -9.92 -2.21
C GLU A 90 -3.03 -9.65 -3.26
N MET A 91 -2.81 -8.37 -3.61
CA MET A 91 -1.72 -7.97 -4.51
C MET A 91 -0.34 -8.30 -3.92
N LEU A 92 -0.08 -7.97 -2.65
CA LEU A 92 1.18 -8.30 -1.98
C LEU A 92 1.37 -9.81 -1.85
N THR A 93 0.29 -10.57 -1.64
CA THR A 93 0.33 -12.02 -1.51
C THR A 93 0.68 -12.67 -2.86
N SER A 94 0.05 -12.20 -3.94
CA SER A 94 0.13 -12.80 -5.27
C SER A 94 1.41 -12.47 -6.05
N HIS A 95 2.15 -11.44 -5.65
CA HIS A 95 3.36 -11.00 -6.34
C HIS A 95 4.60 -11.26 -5.53
N ASP A 96 5.66 -11.71 -6.19
CA ASP A 96 6.99 -11.74 -5.60
C ASP A 96 7.58 -10.32 -5.54
N PRO A 97 8.50 -10.06 -4.59
CA PRO A 97 9.10 -8.74 -4.45
C PRO A 97 9.79 -8.19 -5.70
N SER A 98 10.31 -9.06 -6.57
CA SER A 98 10.92 -8.68 -7.85
C SER A 98 9.91 -8.40 -8.97
N SER A 99 8.67 -8.88 -8.83
CA SER A 99 7.64 -8.84 -9.87
C SER A 99 6.70 -7.64 -9.74
N LEU A 100 6.52 -7.11 -8.53
CA LEU A 100 5.60 -6.00 -8.29
C LEU A 100 6.26 -4.68 -8.69
N CYS A 101 5.64 -3.97 -9.61
CA CYS A 101 6.08 -2.63 -10.03
C CYS A 101 6.19 -1.71 -8.81
N PRO A 102 7.28 -0.92 -8.70
CA PRO A 102 7.45 0.06 -7.63
C PRO A 102 6.22 0.93 -7.39
N ALA A 103 5.65 1.51 -8.45
CA ALA A 103 4.48 2.39 -8.31
C ALA A 103 3.29 1.68 -7.66
N ALA A 104 3.08 0.39 -7.96
CA ALA A 104 2.06 -0.43 -7.31
C ALA A 104 2.38 -0.66 -5.83
N LEU A 105 3.62 -1.09 -5.53
CA LEU A 105 4.08 -1.32 -4.16
C LEU A 105 3.91 -0.06 -3.30
N TYR A 106 4.39 1.10 -3.75
CA TYR A 106 4.27 2.36 -3.02
C TYR A 106 2.82 2.79 -2.83
N THR A 107 1.95 2.51 -3.80
CA THR A 107 0.52 2.81 -3.65
C THR A 107 -0.12 1.95 -2.56
N ILE A 108 0.20 0.65 -2.56
CA ILE A 108 -0.27 -0.28 -1.51
C ILE A 108 0.27 0.13 -0.15
N LEU A 109 1.59 0.35 -0.03
CA LEU A 109 2.22 0.74 1.23
C LEU A 109 1.67 2.08 1.74
N GLY A 110 1.38 3.02 0.85
CA GLY A 110 0.74 4.29 1.19
C GLY A 110 -0.67 4.13 1.76
N LEU A 111 -1.47 3.22 1.18
CA LEU A 111 -2.77 2.87 1.72
C LEU A 111 -2.65 2.25 3.11
N LEU A 112 -1.76 1.27 3.28
CA LEU A 112 -1.55 0.59 4.57
C LEU A 112 -1.03 1.56 5.63
N ASP A 113 -0.05 2.41 5.30
CA ASP A 113 0.48 3.44 6.21
C ASP A 113 -0.63 4.40 6.67
N MET A 114 -1.46 4.88 5.75
CA MET A 114 -2.61 5.73 6.09
C MET A 114 -3.58 5.04 7.05
N VAL A 115 -3.88 3.76 6.83
CA VAL A 115 -4.83 2.99 7.64
C VAL A 115 -4.27 2.72 9.04
N TYR A 116 -3.02 2.27 9.14
CA TYR A 116 -2.43 1.78 10.38
C TYR A 116 -1.63 2.81 11.16
N LYS A 117 -1.40 4.02 10.63
CA LYS A 117 -0.83 5.15 11.39
C LYS A 117 -1.53 5.39 12.73
N ASN A 118 -2.83 5.11 12.81
CA ASN A 118 -3.51 4.91 14.08
C ASN A 118 -3.86 3.41 14.20
N PRO A 119 -3.04 2.62 14.93
CA PRO A 119 -3.20 1.16 14.93
C PRO A 119 -4.56 0.70 15.46
N SER A 120 -5.08 1.37 16.48
CA SER A 120 -6.40 1.05 17.07
C SER A 120 -7.52 1.18 16.05
N LYS A 121 -7.54 2.30 15.30
CA LYS A 121 -8.52 2.52 14.23
C LYS A 121 -8.29 1.58 13.05
N GLY A 122 -7.04 1.37 12.65
CA GLY A 122 -6.68 0.46 11.56
C GLY A 122 -7.15 -0.96 11.82
N MET A 123 -6.84 -1.51 12.99
CA MET A 123 -7.22 -2.86 13.41
C MET A 123 -8.74 -3.04 13.57
N ALA A 124 -9.49 -1.96 13.83
CA ALA A 124 -10.95 -1.99 13.85
C ALA A 124 -11.56 -2.04 12.43
N VAL A 125 -10.89 -1.48 11.42
CA VAL A 125 -11.33 -1.53 10.02
C VAL A 125 -10.94 -2.86 9.37
N TYR A 126 -9.67 -3.25 9.54
CA TYR A 126 -9.12 -4.49 9.02
C TYR A 126 -8.15 -5.07 10.03
N ARG A 127 -8.38 -6.31 10.44
CA ARG A 127 -7.49 -6.99 11.39
C ARG A 127 -6.44 -7.75 10.59
N MET A 128 -5.24 -7.17 10.51
CA MET A 128 -4.11 -7.84 9.89
C MET A 128 -3.58 -8.97 10.77
N ASP A 129 -3.28 -10.12 10.19
CA ASP A 129 -2.67 -11.27 10.89
C ASP A 129 -1.16 -11.41 10.63
N GLU A 130 -0.55 -12.44 11.23
CA GLU A 130 0.89 -12.69 11.11
C GLU A 130 1.31 -13.09 9.69
N LEU A 131 0.44 -13.78 8.94
CA LEU A 131 0.71 -14.21 7.58
C LEU A 131 0.70 -13.02 6.63
N GLU A 132 -0.29 -12.13 6.77
CA GLU A 132 -0.37 -10.91 5.98
C GLU A 132 0.80 -9.97 6.29
N LEU A 133 1.24 -9.90 7.54
CA LEU A 133 2.47 -9.18 7.90
C LEU A 133 3.71 -9.77 7.23
N ASN A 134 3.79 -11.09 7.05
CA ASN A 134 4.89 -11.70 6.28
C ASN A 134 4.86 -11.25 4.81
N HIS A 135 3.67 -11.17 4.21
CA HIS A 135 3.50 -10.68 2.83
C HIS A 135 3.83 -9.19 2.68
N VAL A 136 3.74 -8.39 3.73
CA VAL A 136 4.27 -7.02 3.76
C VAL A 136 5.80 -7.04 3.92
N ALA A 137 6.31 -7.79 4.90
CA ALA A 137 7.72 -7.78 5.28
C ALA A 137 8.65 -8.42 4.25
N LYS A 138 8.16 -9.29 3.36
CA LYS A 138 8.96 -9.88 2.27
C LYS A 138 9.53 -8.84 1.28
N TYR A 139 8.99 -7.62 1.27
CA TYR A 139 9.48 -6.51 0.45
C TYR A 139 10.62 -5.72 1.11
N LEU A 140 11.04 -6.07 2.33
CA LEU A 140 12.24 -5.51 2.95
C LEU A 140 13.49 -5.99 2.20
N ASN A 141 14.38 -5.05 1.89
CA ASN A 141 15.66 -5.32 1.22
C ASN A 141 16.82 -5.21 2.20
N GLU A 142 17.38 -6.36 2.62
CA GLU A 142 18.52 -6.43 3.56
C GLU A 142 19.83 -5.91 2.95
N SER A 143 19.93 -5.82 1.63
CA SER A 143 21.08 -5.23 0.93
C SER A 143 21.07 -3.69 1.00
N LEU A 144 19.95 -3.09 1.39
CA LEU A 144 19.77 -1.65 1.50
C LEU A 144 19.65 -1.23 2.97
N ASP A 145 20.02 0.01 3.28
CA ASP A 145 19.90 0.54 4.63
C ASP A 145 18.43 0.67 5.07
N GLN A 146 18.19 0.71 6.38
CA GLN A 146 16.87 0.95 6.96
C GLN A 146 16.27 2.31 6.56
N LEU A 147 17.12 3.26 6.13
CA LEU A 147 16.71 4.58 5.67
C LEU A 147 16.27 4.60 4.20
N HIS A 148 16.50 3.52 3.45
CA HIS A 148 15.93 3.37 2.11
C HIS A 148 14.40 3.48 2.18
N GLU A 149 13.78 4.19 1.24
CA GLU A 149 12.37 4.59 1.37
C GLU A 149 11.42 3.41 1.55
N THR A 150 11.56 2.34 0.76
CA THR A 150 10.75 1.11 0.90
C THR A 150 10.93 0.47 2.28
N ASN A 151 12.18 0.30 2.73
CA ASN A 151 12.50 -0.28 4.03
C ASN A 151 11.93 0.57 5.16
N LYS A 152 12.16 1.87 5.12
CA LYS A 152 11.68 2.84 6.11
C LYS A 152 10.16 2.82 6.25
N ILE A 153 9.42 2.73 5.14
CA ILE A 153 7.95 2.66 5.16
C ILE A 153 7.50 1.33 5.78
N ILE A 154 8.06 0.20 5.35
CA ILE A 154 7.67 -1.12 5.88
C ILE A 154 8.01 -1.23 7.37
N LEU A 155 9.21 -0.83 7.79
CA LEU A 155 9.64 -0.85 9.19
C LEU A 155 8.74 0.04 10.06
N ARG A 156 8.31 1.20 9.55
CA ARG A 156 7.34 2.07 10.23
C ARG A 156 5.94 1.42 10.31
N LEU A 157 5.52 0.71 9.27
CA LEU A 157 4.26 -0.04 9.31
C LEU A 157 4.32 -1.14 10.38
N LEU A 158 5.42 -1.92 10.45
CA LEU A 158 5.64 -2.91 11.50
C LEU A 158 5.68 -2.29 12.90
N GLU A 159 6.23 -1.07 13.02
CA GLU A 159 6.25 -0.30 14.26
C GLU A 159 4.85 0.01 14.80
N TYR A 160 3.91 0.34 13.91
CA TYR A 160 2.52 0.59 14.28
C TYR A 160 1.87 -0.62 14.96
N PHE A 161 2.14 -1.84 14.50
CA PHE A 161 1.63 -3.06 15.12
C PHE A 161 2.31 -3.37 16.45
N TYR A 162 3.61 -3.14 16.55
CA TYR A 162 4.36 -3.35 17.80
C TYR A 162 3.87 -2.41 18.91
N PHE A 163 3.83 -1.09 18.68
CA PHE A 163 3.45 -0.13 19.72
C PHE A 163 1.98 -0.20 20.13
N PHE A 164 1.12 -0.71 19.25
CA PHE A 164 -0.28 -0.95 19.59
C PHE A 164 -0.42 -1.91 20.78
N GLU A 165 0.37 -2.98 20.80
CA GLU A 165 0.36 -3.98 21.86
C GLU A 165 0.83 -3.39 23.19
N THR A 166 1.95 -2.68 23.17
CA THR A 166 2.59 -2.15 24.38
C THR A 166 1.79 -1.05 25.06
N THR A 167 1.03 -0.26 24.30
CA THR A 167 0.40 0.98 24.80
C THR A 167 -1.03 0.76 25.30
N PHE A 168 -1.78 -0.15 24.69
CA PHE A 168 -3.24 -0.24 24.90
C PHE A 168 -3.69 -1.45 25.72
N ASN A 169 -2.74 -2.20 26.34
CA ASN A 169 -2.99 -3.40 27.15
C ASN A 169 -4.04 -4.31 26.49
N VAL A 170 -3.82 -4.56 25.21
CA VAL A 170 -4.88 -4.98 24.30
C VAL A 170 -5.24 -6.43 24.55
N ASP A 171 -6.51 -6.73 24.31
CA ASP A 171 -7.07 -8.07 24.19
C ASP A 171 -6.06 -9.04 23.54
N THR A 172 -5.86 -10.21 24.16
CA THR A 172 -4.87 -11.24 23.80
C THR A 172 -4.82 -11.56 22.30
N LYS A 173 -5.92 -11.30 21.60
CA LYS A 173 -6.09 -11.49 20.16
C LYS A 173 -5.15 -10.67 19.27
N TYR A 174 -4.61 -9.54 19.72
CA TYR A 174 -3.70 -8.70 18.92
C TYR A 174 -2.23 -8.87 19.28
N ARG A 175 -1.97 -9.52 20.41
CA ARG A 175 -0.63 -9.69 20.97
C ARG A 175 0.31 -10.44 20.04
N LYS A 176 -0.21 -11.48 19.40
CA LYS A 176 0.50 -12.32 18.43
C LYS A 176 1.07 -11.49 17.27
N THR A 177 0.20 -10.73 16.60
CA THR A 177 0.55 -9.82 15.51
C THR A 177 1.61 -8.79 15.91
N GLY A 178 1.48 -8.16 17.09
CA GLY A 178 2.45 -7.17 17.58
C GLY A 178 3.84 -7.76 17.87
N ILE A 179 3.89 -8.93 18.53
CA ILE A 179 5.14 -9.66 18.78
C ILE A 179 5.79 -10.09 17.45
N HIS A 180 4.98 -10.54 16.50
CA HIS A 180 5.46 -10.96 15.18
C HIS A 180 6.04 -9.79 14.38
N ALA A 181 5.38 -8.62 14.40
CA ALA A 181 5.91 -7.41 13.78
C ALA A 181 7.25 -6.97 14.40
N MET A 182 7.38 -7.03 15.72
CA MET A 182 8.65 -6.75 16.41
C MET A 182 9.76 -7.72 15.98
N LYS A 183 9.44 -9.00 15.94
CA LYS A 183 10.34 -10.06 15.48
C LYS A 183 10.86 -9.75 14.07
N LEU A 184 9.99 -9.45 13.11
CA LEU A 184 10.37 -9.09 11.74
C LEU A 184 11.31 -7.87 11.69
N ARG A 185 11.04 -6.83 12.48
CA ARG A 185 11.93 -5.65 12.58
C ARG A 185 13.31 -6.01 13.12
N LEU A 186 13.37 -6.80 14.19
CA LEU A 186 14.64 -7.21 14.79
C LEU A 186 15.45 -8.09 13.85
N ALA A 187 14.78 -9.01 13.14
CA ALA A 187 15.41 -9.87 12.14
C ALA A 187 16.03 -9.07 10.99
N PHE A 188 15.33 -8.06 10.47
CA PHE A 188 15.88 -7.16 9.44
C PHE A 188 17.13 -6.40 9.92
N LEU A 189 17.18 -6.01 11.19
CA LEU A 189 18.31 -5.29 11.78
C LEU A 189 19.46 -6.22 12.20
N ASP A 190 19.21 -7.53 12.28
CA ASP A 190 20.19 -8.53 12.69
C ASP A 190 21.00 -9.06 11.52
N LYS A 191 22.26 -8.63 11.46
CA LYS A 191 23.23 -9.06 10.43
C LYS A 191 23.58 -10.54 10.46
N LYS A 192 23.26 -11.28 11.54
CA LYS A 192 23.62 -12.71 11.68
C LYS A 192 22.54 -13.65 11.18
N HIS A 193 21.28 -13.37 11.53
CA HIS A 193 20.17 -14.27 11.26
C HIS A 193 19.28 -13.77 10.11
N GLY A 194 19.16 -12.46 9.94
CA GLY A 194 18.33 -11.84 8.91
C GLY A 194 16.86 -12.22 8.97
N LEU A 195 16.10 -11.74 8.01
CA LEU A 195 14.68 -12.04 7.81
C LEU A 195 14.39 -13.52 7.56
N ARG A 196 15.37 -14.27 7.04
CA ARG A 196 15.28 -15.72 6.81
C ARG A 196 14.98 -16.53 8.08
N SER A 197 15.31 -15.99 9.24
CA SER A 197 15.04 -16.64 10.52
C SER A 197 13.56 -16.61 10.93
N ILE A 198 12.74 -15.79 10.26
CA ILE A 198 11.34 -15.52 10.66
C ILE A 198 10.38 -15.69 9.49
N LEU A 199 10.74 -15.21 8.30
CA LEU A 199 9.92 -15.36 7.11
C LEU A 199 10.00 -16.79 6.56
N PRO A 200 8.87 -17.39 6.15
CA PRO A 200 8.86 -18.64 5.43
C PRO A 200 9.73 -18.58 4.18
N GLU A 201 10.45 -19.66 3.88
CA GLU A 201 11.38 -19.75 2.75
C GLU A 201 10.69 -19.49 1.40
N GLN A 202 9.41 -19.82 1.28
CA GLN A 202 8.61 -19.57 0.06
C GLN A 202 8.39 -18.08 -0.25
N LEU A 203 8.59 -17.20 0.73
CA LEU A 203 8.46 -15.74 0.55
C LEU A 203 9.80 -15.05 0.34
N MET A 204 10.90 -15.80 0.36
CA MET A 204 12.26 -15.28 0.21
C MET A 204 12.63 -15.25 -1.27
N VAL A 205 12.76 -14.05 -1.84
CA VAL A 205 13.27 -13.86 -3.21
C VAL A 205 14.54 -13.01 -3.13
N GLN A 206 15.62 -13.49 -3.77
CA GLN A 206 16.98 -12.94 -3.58
C GLN A 206 17.28 -11.71 -4.44
N ASP A 207 16.51 -11.44 -5.50
CA ASP A 207 16.76 -10.34 -6.43
C ASP A 207 15.67 -9.28 -6.33
N LEU A 208 15.77 -8.41 -5.33
CA LEU A 208 14.94 -7.22 -5.26
C LEU A 208 15.41 -6.21 -6.31
N VAL A 209 14.50 -5.77 -7.19
CA VAL A 209 14.80 -4.77 -8.22
C VAL A 209 15.23 -3.46 -7.54
N ASN A 210 16.33 -2.87 -8.01
CA ASN A 210 16.79 -1.57 -7.53
C ASN A 210 15.75 -0.50 -7.85
N ASP A 211 15.25 0.15 -6.81
CA ASP A 211 14.08 1.03 -6.85
C ASP A 211 14.49 2.47 -7.20
N ASP A 212 15.01 2.69 -8.41
CA ASP A 212 15.45 4.03 -8.89
C ASP A 212 14.26 4.99 -9.19
N PHE A 213 13.03 4.54 -8.97
CA PHE A 213 11.78 5.24 -9.27
C PHE A 213 11.69 6.68 -8.70
N PHE A 214 12.33 6.95 -7.56
CA PHE A 214 12.25 8.26 -6.87
C PHE A 214 13.33 9.26 -7.28
N LEU A 215 14.30 8.86 -8.09
CA LEU A 215 15.37 9.78 -8.52
C LEU A 215 14.81 10.93 -9.38
N ASP A 216 13.70 10.73 -10.08
CA ASP A 216 13.13 11.71 -11.01
C ASP A 216 12.12 12.69 -10.37
N ASN A 217 11.62 12.42 -9.14
CA ASN A 217 10.48 13.17 -8.56
C ASN A 217 10.77 13.94 -7.26
N ARG A 218 12.04 14.08 -6.85
CA ARG A 218 12.44 14.67 -5.55
C ARG A 218 11.96 16.11 -5.31
N HIS A 219 11.56 16.85 -6.35
CA HIS A 219 11.06 18.22 -6.21
C HIS A 219 9.63 18.32 -5.65
N SER A 220 8.86 17.23 -5.61
CA SER A 220 7.46 17.24 -5.14
C SER A 220 7.31 16.90 -3.65
N VAL A 221 8.24 16.14 -3.07
CA VAL A 221 8.16 15.64 -1.69
C VAL A 221 8.60 16.68 -0.65
N GLN A 222 9.60 17.52 -0.97
CA GLN A 222 10.09 18.55 -0.05
C GLN A 222 9.08 19.66 0.27
N LYS A 223 8.03 19.84 -0.55
CA LYS A 223 6.98 20.85 -0.32
C LYS A 223 5.81 20.38 0.56
N LEU A 224 5.79 19.12 0.99
CA LEU A 224 4.67 18.54 1.76
C LEU A 224 4.95 18.32 3.25
N GLN A 225 6.14 18.71 3.72
CA GLN A 225 6.42 18.86 5.15
C GLN A 225 6.35 20.36 5.48
N TYR A 226 5.68 20.73 6.57
CA TYR A 226 5.40 22.11 7.06
C TYR A 226 4.14 22.83 6.56
N THR A 227 2.97 22.23 6.72
CA THR A 227 1.76 23.01 7.09
C THR A 227 0.90 22.19 8.04
N ASN A 228 1.25 22.22 9.34
CA ASN A 228 0.33 21.98 10.45
C ASN A 228 0.99 22.48 11.74
N SER A 229 1.07 23.81 11.85
CA SER A 229 1.24 24.53 13.11
C SER A 229 0.34 25.76 13.04
N THR A 230 -0.97 25.56 13.15
CA THR A 230 -1.87 26.66 13.49
C THR A 230 -1.83 26.81 15.00
N HIS A 231 -1.28 27.96 15.43
CA HIS A 231 -1.26 28.47 16.78
C HIS A 231 -2.62 28.31 17.47
N TYR A 232 -2.64 27.65 18.63
CA TYR A 232 -3.58 27.99 19.69
C TYR A 232 -2.91 29.09 20.51
N GLU A 233 -3.20 30.35 20.21
CA GLU A 233 -2.98 31.43 21.16
C GLU A 233 -4.05 31.32 22.25
N LEU A 234 -3.59 31.10 23.48
CA LEU A 234 -4.37 31.26 24.69
C LEU A 234 -4.71 32.75 24.85
N GLN A 235 -5.98 33.11 24.76
CA GLN A 235 -6.43 34.42 25.26
C GLN A 235 -6.39 34.40 26.80
N PRO A 236 -5.80 35.40 27.46
CA PRO A 236 -5.93 35.55 28.89
C PRO A 236 -7.35 36.02 29.24
N SER A 237 -7.94 35.32 30.19
CA SER A 237 -9.17 35.68 30.90
C SER A 237 -9.00 37.02 31.62
N GLU A 238 -9.82 38.01 31.25
CA GLU A 238 -10.03 39.20 32.06
C GLU A 238 -10.93 38.82 33.26
N GLU A 239 -10.37 38.88 34.47
CA GLU A 239 -11.13 38.90 35.72
C GLU A 239 -11.57 40.34 36.03
N GLN A 240 -12.82 40.47 36.48
CA GLN A 240 -13.30 41.58 37.31
C GLN A 240 -12.79 41.43 38.74
#